data_AF-A0A7C9D6T5-F1
#
_entry.id   AF-A0A7C9D6T5-F1
#
_cell.length_a   1.000
_cell.length_b   1.000
_cell.length_c   1.000
_cell.angle_alpha   90.00
_cell.angle_beta   90.00
_cell.angle_gamma   90.00
#
_symmetry.space_group_name_H-M   'P 1'
#
loop_
_entity.id
_entity.type
_entity.pdbx_description
1 polymer ?
#
loop_
_entity_poly.entity_id
_entity_poly.type
_entity_poly.pdbx_seq_one_letter_code
_entity_poly.pdbx_strand_id
1 'polypeptide(L)'
;MDPYKYRPSSAHNSPFFTTNSGAPVWNNNSSLTVGTRGPILLEDYHLVEKLANFDRERIPERVVHARGASAKGFFEVTHDISHLTCADFLRAPGVQTPVIVRFSTVIHERG
;
A
#
# COMPACT_ATOMS: atom_id res chain seq x y z
N MET A 1 -7.30 -20.88 -0.99
CA MET A 1 -6.88 -19.63 -1.66
C MET A 1 -5.37 -19.65 -1.71
N ASP A 2 -4.77 -19.62 -2.90
CA ASP A 2 -3.31 -19.62 -3.06
C ASP A 2 -2.70 -18.33 -2.48
N PRO A 3 -1.85 -18.40 -1.43
CA PRO A 3 -1.22 -17.23 -0.82
C PRO A 3 -0.28 -16.48 -1.77
N TYR A 4 0.06 -17.07 -2.93
CA TYR A 4 0.87 -16.47 -3.98
C TYR A 4 0.07 -15.88 -5.14
N LYS A 5 -1.27 -15.99 -5.13
CA LYS A 5 -2.14 -15.45 -6.19
C LYS A 5 -2.01 -13.93 -6.37
N TYR A 6 -1.54 -13.22 -5.34
CA TYR A 6 -1.34 -11.76 -5.34
C TYR A 6 0.12 -11.38 -5.06
N ARG A 7 1.07 -12.08 -5.70
CA ARG A 7 2.45 -11.56 -5.77
C ARG A 7 2.43 -10.27 -6.58
N PRO A 8 3.08 -9.19 -6.11
CA PRO A 8 3.30 -8.01 -6.92
C PRO A 8 4.00 -8.44 -8.22
N SER A 9 3.35 -8.21 -9.35
CA SER A 9 3.89 -8.56 -10.65
C SER A 9 4.68 -7.38 -11.20
N SER A 10 5.91 -7.63 -11.64
CA SER A 10 6.69 -6.66 -12.40
C SER A 10 6.20 -6.51 -13.85
N ALA A 11 5.13 -7.21 -14.25
CA ALA A 11 4.60 -7.17 -15.61
C ALA A 11 4.16 -5.76 -16.06
N HIS A 12 3.94 -4.83 -15.12
CA HIS A 12 3.59 -3.44 -15.39
C HIS A 12 4.74 -2.46 -15.12
N ASN A 13 5.96 -2.95 -14.91
CA ASN A 13 7.11 -2.08 -14.73
C ASN A 13 7.54 -1.50 -16.08
N SER A 14 7.40 -0.18 -16.22
CA SER A 14 7.98 0.57 -17.33
C SER A 14 9.49 0.77 -17.14
N PRO A 15 10.31 0.77 -18.20
CA PRO A 15 11.73 1.14 -18.12
C PRO A 15 11.95 2.65 -17.93
N PHE A 16 10.89 3.48 -17.98
CA PHE A 16 10.93 4.92 -17.80
C PHE A 16 9.87 5.39 -16.80
N PHE A 17 10.07 6.58 -16.22
CA PHE A 17 9.08 7.21 -15.35
C PHE A 17 7.81 7.58 -16.12
N THR A 18 6.67 7.49 -15.46
CA THR A 18 5.37 7.84 -16.04
C THR A 18 4.59 8.75 -15.12
N THR A 19 3.67 9.51 -15.71
CA THR A 19 2.57 10.18 -15.00
C THR A 19 1.55 9.16 -14.53
N ASN A 20 0.57 9.55 -13.70
CA ASN A 20 -0.46 8.62 -13.23
C ASN A 20 -1.37 8.12 -14.38
N SER A 21 -1.51 8.92 -15.44
CA SER A 21 -2.22 8.54 -16.68
C SER A 21 -1.38 7.63 -17.60
N GLY A 22 -0.15 7.29 -17.22
CA GLY A 22 0.75 6.40 -17.98
C GLY A 22 1.57 7.09 -19.08
N ALA A 23 1.48 8.41 -19.22
CA ALA A 23 2.30 9.14 -20.20
C ALA A 23 3.78 9.15 -19.76
N PRO A 24 4.74 8.97 -20.68
CA PRO A 24 6.17 8.94 -20.36
C PRO A 24 6.66 10.30 -19.85
N VAL A 25 7.50 10.28 -18.82
CA VAL A 25 8.17 11.46 -18.24
C VAL A 25 9.61 11.49 -18.72
N TRP A 26 9.94 12.50 -19.52
CA TRP A 26 11.29 12.66 -20.08
C TRP A 26 12.30 13.25 -19.07
N ASN A 27 11.87 14.22 -18.24
CA ASN A 27 12.71 14.89 -17.25
C ASN A 27 12.00 14.94 -15.90
N ASN A 28 12.62 14.38 -14.86
CA ASN A 28 12.12 14.37 -13.49
C ASN A 28 12.99 15.21 -12.52
N ASN A 29 13.98 15.93 -13.05
CA ASN A 29 14.95 16.71 -12.28
C ASN A 29 14.74 18.22 -12.40
N SER A 30 13.86 18.68 -13.28
CA SER A 30 13.65 20.12 -13.52
C SER A 30 12.19 20.40 -13.89
N SER A 31 11.69 21.54 -13.42
CA SER A 31 10.39 22.09 -13.81
C SER A 31 10.44 22.80 -15.17
N LEU A 32 9.31 22.86 -15.86
CA LEU A 32 9.13 23.65 -17.07
C LEU A 32 9.02 25.14 -16.69
N THR A 33 9.89 25.96 -17.29
CA THR A 33 10.06 27.38 -16.95
C THR A 33 10.16 28.25 -18.22
N VAL A 34 9.86 29.54 -18.09
CA VAL A 34 10.08 30.52 -19.19
C VAL A 34 11.56 30.89 -19.26
N GLY A 35 12.36 30.04 -19.91
CA GLY A 35 13.82 30.16 -19.94
C GLY A 35 14.49 29.64 -18.66
N THR A 36 15.81 29.44 -18.69
CA THR A 36 16.56 28.70 -17.66
C THR A 36 16.49 29.27 -16.23
N ARG A 37 16.12 30.55 -16.08
CA ARG A 37 15.94 31.23 -14.78
C ARG A 37 14.60 31.97 -14.70
N GLY A 38 13.61 31.55 -15.49
CA GLY A 38 12.28 32.15 -15.49
C GLY A 38 11.33 31.53 -14.47
N PRO A 39 10.10 32.06 -14.37
CA PRO A 39 9.04 31.47 -13.57
C PRO A 39 8.61 30.10 -14.12
N ILE A 40 8.08 29.25 -13.22
CA ILE A 40 7.49 27.96 -13.57
C ILE A 40 6.14 28.17 -14.27
N LEU A 41 5.87 27.37 -15.30
CA LEU A 41 4.61 27.41 -16.02
C LEU A 41 3.56 26.49 -15.40
N LEU A 42 2.30 26.96 -15.36
CA LEU A 42 1.17 26.15 -14.88
C LEU A 42 0.85 24.97 -15.82
N GLU A 43 1.31 25.02 -17.07
CA GLU A 43 1.17 23.93 -18.05
C GLU A 43 2.09 22.73 -17.75
N ASP A 44 2.99 22.85 -16.77
CA ASP A 44 3.79 21.72 -16.25
C ASP A 44 2.91 20.74 -15.47
N TYR A 45 2.08 19.99 -16.19
CA TYR A 45 1.11 19.08 -15.61
C TYR A 45 1.79 17.95 -14.82
N HIS A 46 2.99 17.51 -15.23
CA HIS A 46 3.75 16.49 -14.52
C HIS A 46 4.21 16.97 -13.14
N LEU A 47 4.73 18.20 -13.05
CA LEU A 47 5.10 18.81 -11.77
C LEU A 47 3.88 18.96 -10.86
N VAL A 48 2.79 19.54 -11.40
CA VAL A 48 1.57 19.80 -10.64
C VAL A 48 0.96 18.50 -10.12
N GLU A 49 0.87 17.46 -10.96
CA GLU A 49 0.36 16.14 -10.57
C GLU A 49 1.20 15.51 -9.45
N LYS A 50 2.53 15.52 -9.60
CA LYS A 50 3.45 14.93 -8.62
C LYS A 50 3.35 15.60 -7.25
N LEU A 51 3.33 16.93 -7.22
CA LEU A 51 3.19 17.69 -5.97
C LEU A 51 1.80 17.51 -5.37
N ALA A 52 0.74 17.52 -6.18
CA ALA A 52 -0.62 17.31 -5.70
C ALA A 52 -0.80 15.94 -5.02
N ASN A 53 -0.16 14.89 -5.52
CA ASN A 53 -0.14 13.58 -4.89
C ASN A 53 0.67 13.57 -3.59
N PHE A 54 1.86 14.17 -3.60
CA PHE A 54 2.72 14.28 -2.41
C PHE A 54 2.01 15.00 -1.26
N ASP A 55 1.39 16.14 -1.54
CA ASP A 55 0.65 16.95 -0.56
C ASP A 55 -0.53 16.19 0.07
N ARG A 56 -1.00 15.12 -0.59
CA ARG A 56 -2.14 14.29 -0.17
C ARG A 56 -1.74 12.90 0.33
N GLU A 57 -0.45 12.64 0.58
CA GLU A 57 0.02 11.35 1.09
C GLU A 57 -0.50 11.02 2.51
N ARG A 58 -0.82 12.05 3.30
CA ARG A 58 -1.19 11.87 4.71
C ARG A 58 -2.70 11.73 4.84
N ILE A 59 -3.11 10.58 5.37
CA ILE A 59 -4.45 10.36 5.91
C ILE A 59 -4.44 10.46 7.43
N PRO A 60 -5.58 10.74 8.09
CA PRO A 60 -5.67 10.72 9.54
C PRO A 60 -5.18 9.39 10.12
N GLU A 61 -4.42 9.46 11.21
CA GLU A 61 -4.04 8.26 11.94
C GLU A 61 -5.20 7.72 12.79
N ARG A 62 -5.03 6.52 13.36
CA ARG A 62 -6.03 5.95 14.26
C ARG A 62 -6.03 6.74 15.57
N VAL A 63 -7.23 7.03 16.10
CA VAL A 63 -7.40 7.76 17.39
C VAL A 63 -6.65 7.09 18.55
N VAL A 64 -6.57 5.76 18.53
CA VAL A 64 -5.73 4.94 19.41
C VAL A 64 -5.06 3.86 18.57
N HIS A 65 -3.97 3.28 19.05
CA HIS A 65 -3.21 2.28 18.29
C HIS A 65 -2.63 2.82 16.98
N ALA A 66 -2.23 4.09 16.94
CA ALA A 66 -1.65 4.72 15.76
C ALA A 66 -0.33 4.02 15.36
N ARG A 67 0.58 3.80 16.31
CA ARG A 67 1.85 3.11 16.09
C ARG A 67 1.69 1.59 16.07
N GLY A 68 2.02 0.99 14.92
CA GLY A 68 1.96 -0.47 14.77
C GLY A 68 2.65 -0.98 13.51
N ALA A 69 2.92 -2.29 13.51
CA ALA A 69 3.49 -3.03 12.38
C ALA A 69 2.59 -4.21 12.03
N SER A 70 2.66 -4.71 10.78
CA SER A 70 1.82 -5.81 10.32
C SER A 70 2.63 -6.92 9.67
N ALA A 71 2.16 -8.16 9.78
CA ALA A 71 2.74 -9.33 9.13
C ALA A 71 1.62 -10.16 8.48
N LYS A 72 1.95 -10.80 7.35
CA LYS A 72 1.07 -11.76 6.67
C LYS A 72 1.47 -13.19 7.04
N GLY A 73 0.50 -14.08 7.11
CA GLY A 73 0.73 -15.49 7.37
C GLY A 73 -0.54 -16.31 7.14
N PHE A 74 -0.61 -17.46 7.78
CA PHE A 74 -1.82 -18.28 7.83
C PHE A 74 -2.05 -18.77 9.26
N PHE A 75 -3.32 -18.97 9.60
CA PHE A 75 -3.75 -19.70 10.79
C PHE A 75 -4.06 -21.15 10.39
N GLU A 76 -3.56 -22.12 11.15
CA GLU A 76 -3.82 -23.54 10.92
C GLU A 76 -4.52 -24.16 12.13
N VAL A 77 -5.64 -24.85 11.87
CA VAL A 77 -6.36 -25.62 12.89
C VAL A 77 -5.55 -26.85 13.25
N THR A 78 -5.28 -27.05 14.54
CA THR A 78 -4.51 -28.23 15.01
C THR A 78 -5.39 -29.31 15.63
N HIS A 79 -6.57 -28.95 16.12
CA HIS A 79 -7.50 -29.85 16.82
C HIS A 79 -8.94 -29.60 16.36
N ASP A 80 -9.73 -30.67 16.30
CA ASP A 80 -11.13 -30.59 15.89
C ASP A 80 -12.01 -30.02 17.02
N ILE A 81 -12.69 -28.92 16.73
CA ILE A 81 -13.65 -28.25 17.61
C ILE A 81 -15.01 -28.05 16.93
N SER A 82 -15.30 -28.81 15.88
CA SER A 82 -16.56 -28.76 15.11
C SER A 82 -17.81 -29.01 15.98
N HIS A 83 -17.65 -29.71 17.10
CA HIS A 83 -18.71 -29.90 18.09
C HIS A 83 -19.11 -28.61 18.84
N LEU A 84 -18.26 -27.58 18.84
CA LEU A 84 -18.51 -26.28 19.48
C LEU A 84 -18.97 -25.20 18.50
N THR A 85 -18.55 -25.27 17.24
CA THR A 85 -18.80 -24.21 16.26
C THR A 85 -18.81 -24.76 14.83
N CYS A 86 -19.65 -24.17 13.98
CA CYS A 86 -19.71 -24.43 12.55
C CYS A 86 -18.91 -23.41 11.71
N ALA A 87 -18.04 -22.61 12.34
CA ALA A 87 -17.21 -21.65 11.62
C ALA A 87 -16.24 -22.34 10.65
N ASP A 88 -16.31 -22.00 9.36
CA ASP A 88 -15.60 -22.72 8.28
C ASP A 88 -14.07 -22.76 8.46
N PHE A 89 -13.46 -21.67 8.96
CA PHE A 89 -12.02 -21.62 9.20
C PHE A 89 -11.53 -22.57 10.32
N LEU A 90 -12.46 -23.15 11.10
CA LEU A 90 -12.23 -24.09 12.19
C LEU A 90 -12.75 -25.51 11.88
N ARG A 91 -13.23 -25.76 10.66
CA ARG A 91 -13.99 -26.97 10.31
C ARG A 91 -13.25 -28.30 10.50
N ALA A 92 -11.93 -28.31 10.43
CA ALA A 92 -11.11 -29.52 10.56
C ALA A 92 -9.62 -29.16 10.77
N PRO A 93 -8.83 -30.03 11.43
CA PRO A 93 -7.38 -29.91 11.49
C PRO A 93 -6.72 -29.80 10.10
N GLY A 94 -5.64 -29.02 9.99
CA GLY A 94 -4.90 -28.78 8.76
C GLY A 94 -5.50 -27.69 7.85
N VAL A 95 -6.66 -27.13 8.19
CA VAL A 95 -7.24 -26.02 7.43
C VAL A 95 -6.41 -24.75 7.65
N GLN A 96 -5.77 -24.28 6.58
CA GLN A 96 -4.98 -23.05 6.56
C GLN A 96 -5.80 -21.87 6.05
N THR A 97 -5.97 -20.86 6.91
CA THR A 97 -6.71 -19.63 6.63
C THR A 97 -5.74 -18.45 6.57
N PRO A 98 -5.62 -17.73 5.43
CA PRO A 98 -4.74 -16.57 5.33
C PRO A 98 -5.12 -15.48 6.33
N VAL A 99 -4.12 -14.90 7.01
CA VAL A 99 -4.32 -13.82 7.97
C VAL A 99 -3.34 -12.67 7.75
N ILE A 100 -3.76 -11.47 8.15
CA ILE A 100 -2.88 -10.31 8.32
C ILE A 100 -3.06 -9.86 9.76
N VAL A 101 -1.97 -9.88 10.53
CA VAL A 101 -1.97 -9.46 11.93
C VAL A 101 -1.33 -8.09 12.03
N ARG A 102 -1.97 -7.18 12.77
CA ARG A 102 -1.43 -5.85 13.09
C ARG A 102 -1.18 -5.75 14.59
N PHE A 103 0.08 -5.57 14.97
CA PHE A 103 0.51 -5.29 16.33
C PHE A 103 0.60 -3.78 16.54
N SER A 104 0.26 -3.28 17.74
CA SER A 104 0.29 -1.85 18.02
C SER A 104 0.44 -1.54 19.51
N THR A 105 1.07 -0.41 19.82
CA THR A 105 0.95 0.21 21.15
C THR A 105 -0.40 0.95 21.26
N VAL A 106 -0.68 1.68 22.35
CA VAL A 106 -1.98 2.37 22.54
C VAL A 106 -1.83 3.89 22.48
N ILE A 107 -0.98 4.46 23.35
CA ILE A 107 -0.92 5.90 23.66
C ILE A 107 -0.15 6.72 22.61
N HIS A 108 0.86 6.14 21.98
CA HIS A 108 1.74 6.89 21.07
C HIS A 108 1.08 7.13 19.70
N GLU A 109 1.30 8.32 19.17
CA GLU A 109 1.06 8.70 17.77
C GLU A 109 1.87 7.80 16.81
N ARG A 110 1.69 7.92 15.50
CA ARG A 110 2.33 7.03 14.52
C ARG A 110 3.89 7.03 14.55
N GLY A 111 4.52 8.10 15.05
CA GLY A 111 5.98 8.31 15.12
C GLY A 111 6.69 7.61 16.28
#